data_AF-A0A850LVD8-F1
#
_entry.id   AF-A0A850LVD8-F1
#
_cell.length_a   1.000
_cell.length_b   1.000
_cell.length_c   1.000
_cell.angle_alpha   90.00
_cell.angle_beta   90.00
_cell.angle_gamma   90.00
#
_symmetry.space_group_name_H-M   'P 1'
#
loop_
_entity.id
_entity.type
_entity.pdbx_description
1 polymer ?
#
loop_
_entity_poly.entity_id
_entity_poly.type
_entity_poly.pdbx_seq_one_letter_code
_entity_poly.pdbx_strand_id
1 'polypeptide(L)'
;MSEAKKNSNEVRGAWIGFAGSVGAIVFALVFIIGGSSLFIRYPGTMDDILFMMNWFLLQAVSANIQRAYAMSFAVLFPAGISLIFSLVRRKAGVSFSGILLILIMIICTLGCTLFFSFLTLAQYSANDAFRLSLLVIAGGGVPSEMFLLDPDMFHGIEITIGWSTWYLWFPYLFLITLIAIGGLYMLAARPMPVAKFRRNRMKQLAKADNFERTGKPIQAIKFYERAADLSMKLKEEDKATEYYSKARQIHETAVEAVLKMEEEKKRKELAARRAKLEEERKEILMKADDAEEAEDWERAYHLYREAADRSVDLGQKKLAAQFTAKSKELLRKDKEKKKKEARKKEEEKKRKEDYERKKEEMRKKTEGM
;
A
#
# COMPACT_ATOMS: atom_id res chain seq x y z
N MET A 1 6.84 -3.93 -0.29
CA MET A 1 6.14 -3.79 1.00
C MET A 1 7.06 -2.91 1.83
N SER A 2 6.61 -1.75 2.32
CA SER A 2 7.49 -0.89 3.13
C SER A 2 8.02 -1.67 4.32
N GLU A 3 9.26 -1.42 4.75
CA GLU A 3 9.86 -2.00 5.95
C GLU A 3 8.92 -1.88 7.17
N ALA A 4 8.11 -0.83 7.21
CA ALA A 4 7.04 -0.64 8.19
C ALA A 4 6.07 -1.82 8.30
N LYS A 5 5.72 -2.48 7.18
CA LYS A 5 4.80 -3.63 7.19
C LYS A 5 5.47 -4.93 7.63
N LYS A 6 6.79 -5.07 7.40
CA LYS A 6 7.58 -6.19 7.92
C LYS A 6 7.78 -6.05 9.43
N ASN A 7 8.17 -4.86 9.90
CA ASN A 7 8.24 -4.53 11.32
C ASN A 7 6.88 -4.71 12.01
N SER A 8 5.77 -4.31 11.38
CA SER A 8 4.44 -4.53 11.95
C SER A 8 4.12 -6.00 12.22
N ASN A 9 4.57 -6.93 11.37
CA ASN A 9 4.27 -8.35 11.56
C ASN A 9 5.17 -9.00 12.61
N GLU A 10 6.44 -8.61 12.68
CA GLU A 10 7.35 -9.04 13.73
C GLU A 10 6.91 -8.51 15.10
N VAL A 11 6.50 -7.24 15.17
CA VAL A 11 5.93 -6.61 16.37
C VAL A 11 4.64 -7.31 16.79
N ARG A 12 3.74 -7.65 15.87
CA ARG A 12 2.52 -8.43 16.19
C ARG A 12 2.85 -9.82 16.74
N GLY A 13 3.84 -10.52 16.17
CA GLY A 13 4.29 -11.81 16.69
C GLY A 13 4.84 -11.71 18.13
N ALA A 14 5.63 -10.67 18.40
CA ALA A 14 6.16 -10.41 19.74
C ALA A 14 5.05 -10.07 20.76
N TRP A 15 4.06 -9.27 20.37
CA TRP A 15 2.91 -8.95 21.24
C TRP A 15 2.04 -10.16 21.57
N ILE A 16 1.82 -11.07 20.61
CA ILE A 16 1.08 -12.32 20.88
C ILE A 16 1.86 -13.19 21.87
N GLY A 17 3.18 -13.32 21.70
CA GLY A 17 4.03 -14.03 22.65
C GLY A 17 4.01 -13.42 24.05
N PHE A 18 4.08 -12.09 24.15
CA PHE A 18 4.01 -11.37 25.42
C PHE A 18 2.66 -11.54 26.12
N ALA A 19 1.55 -11.37 25.39
CA ALA A 19 0.20 -11.56 25.94
C ALA A 19 -0.04 -12.99 26.42
N GLY A 20 0.49 -13.99 25.71
CA GLY A 20 0.45 -15.39 26.12
C GLY A 20 1.17 -15.62 27.46
N SER A 21 2.36 -15.06 27.63
CA SER A 21 3.13 -15.16 28.88
C SER A 21 2.44 -14.46 30.06
N VAL A 22 1.89 -13.26 29.84
CA VAL A 22 1.13 -12.54 30.88
C VAL A 22 -0.14 -13.32 31.27
N GLY A 23 -0.86 -13.86 30.29
CA GLY A 23 -2.04 -14.70 30.54
C GLY A 23 -1.72 -15.93 31.38
N ALA A 24 -0.59 -16.60 31.12
CA ALA A 24 -0.14 -17.74 31.91
C ALA A 24 0.19 -17.36 33.37
N ILE A 25 0.82 -16.20 33.60
CA ILE A 25 1.13 -15.71 34.95
C ILE A 25 -0.15 -15.36 35.71
N VAL A 26 -1.09 -14.65 35.07
CA VAL A 26 -2.38 -14.30 35.69
C VAL A 26 -3.17 -15.55 36.03
N PHE A 27 -3.21 -16.54 35.14
CA PHE A 27 -3.89 -17.81 35.38
C PHE A 27 -3.29 -18.54 36.59
N ALA A 28 -1.95 -18.60 36.69
CA ALA A 28 -1.26 -19.19 37.84
C ALA A 28 -1.60 -18.47 39.15
N LEU A 29 -1.62 -17.13 39.16
CA LEU A 29 -1.98 -16.33 40.33
C LEU A 29 -3.44 -16.53 40.76
N VAL A 30 -4.37 -16.59 39.82
CA VAL A 30 -5.79 -16.87 40.09
C VAL A 30 -5.95 -18.26 40.72
N PHE A 31 -5.20 -19.26 40.24
CA PHE A 31 -5.23 -20.61 40.79
C PHE A 31 -4.67 -20.67 42.22
N ILE A 32 -3.59 -19.92 42.50
CA ILE A 32 -3.01 -19.81 43.84
C ILE A 32 -4.00 -19.13 44.79
N ILE A 33 -4.59 -18.00 44.39
CA ILE A 33 -5.55 -17.24 45.22
C ILE A 33 -6.84 -18.05 45.45
N GLY A 34 -7.36 -18.70 44.40
CA GLY A 34 -8.55 -19.55 44.48
C GLY A 34 -8.33 -20.82 45.29
N GLY A 35 -7.13 -21.41 45.23
CA GLY A 35 -6.77 -22.52 46.11
C GLY A 35 -6.64 -22.10 47.58
N SER A 36 -6.22 -20.86 47.83
CA SER A 36 -6.06 -20.30 49.18
C SER A 36 -7.40 -20.00 49.87
N SER A 37 -8.43 -19.60 49.11
CA SER A 37 -9.74 -19.24 49.67
C SER A 37 -10.56 -20.42 50.17
N LEU A 38 -10.24 -21.65 49.74
CA LEU A 38 -10.86 -22.89 50.23
C LEU A 38 -10.49 -23.22 51.69
N PHE A 39 -9.45 -22.59 52.25
CA PHE A 39 -9.03 -22.80 53.64
C PHE A 39 -9.84 -22.00 54.69
N ILE A 40 -10.81 -21.17 54.28
CA ILE A 40 -11.48 -20.20 55.16
C ILE A 40 -12.67 -20.79 55.95
N ARG A 41 -13.11 -22.03 55.70
CA ARG A 41 -14.31 -22.61 56.33
C ARG A 41 -14.03 -23.84 57.19
N TYR A 42 -13.28 -23.69 58.27
CA TYR A 42 -13.17 -24.72 59.30
C TYR A 42 -13.76 -24.22 60.64
N PRO A 43 -14.81 -24.86 61.18
CA PRO A 43 -15.40 -24.49 62.46
C PRO A 43 -14.66 -25.23 63.59
N GLY A 44 -13.73 -24.54 64.25
CA GLY A 44 -13.03 -25.01 65.45
C GLY A 44 -12.75 -23.84 66.40
N THR A 45 -12.37 -24.13 67.65
CA THR A 45 -11.94 -23.08 68.57
C THR A 45 -10.61 -22.48 68.10
N MET A 46 -10.31 -21.21 68.42
CA MET A 46 -9.09 -20.54 67.92
C MET A 46 -7.80 -21.28 68.28
N ASP A 47 -7.77 -22.02 69.39
CA ASP A 47 -6.61 -22.80 69.82
C ASP A 47 -6.48 -24.13 69.06
N ASP A 48 -7.59 -24.80 68.74
CA ASP A 48 -7.60 -25.96 67.84
C ASP A 48 -7.22 -25.54 66.41
N ILE A 49 -7.70 -24.36 65.99
CA ILE A 49 -7.33 -23.75 64.72
C ILE A 49 -5.87 -23.34 64.74
N LEU A 50 -5.30 -22.81 65.82
CA LEU A 50 -3.88 -22.44 65.90
C LEU A 50 -2.97 -23.66 65.99
N PHE A 51 -3.36 -24.73 66.69
CA PHE A 51 -2.59 -25.96 66.79
C PHE A 51 -2.65 -26.77 65.48
N MET A 52 -3.85 -26.96 64.92
CA MET A 52 -3.97 -27.48 63.56
C MET A 52 -3.26 -26.54 62.60
N MET A 53 -3.49 -25.23 62.61
CA MET A 53 -2.79 -24.33 61.70
C MET A 53 -1.30 -24.36 61.90
N ASN A 54 -0.72 -24.54 63.09
CA ASN A 54 0.75 -24.58 63.21
C ASN A 54 1.33 -25.92 62.74
N TRP A 55 0.65 -27.03 63.01
CA TRP A 55 1.02 -28.37 62.52
C TRP A 55 0.78 -28.52 61.01
N PHE A 56 -0.38 -28.09 60.55
CA PHE A 56 -0.82 -28.03 59.16
C PHE A 56 -0.13 -26.89 58.42
N LEU A 57 0.30 -25.78 59.05
CA LEU A 57 1.20 -24.80 58.42
C LEU A 57 2.58 -25.42 58.35
N LEU A 58 3.15 -26.10 59.34
CA LEU A 58 4.47 -26.71 59.12
C LEU A 58 4.43 -27.78 58.03
N GLN A 59 3.43 -28.67 58.05
CA GLN A 59 3.29 -29.72 57.04
C GLN A 59 2.80 -29.19 55.69
N ALA A 60 1.78 -28.33 55.65
CA ALA A 60 1.30 -27.75 54.41
C ALA A 60 2.20 -26.62 53.90
N VAL A 61 2.93 -25.87 54.72
CA VAL A 61 3.98 -24.96 54.24
C VAL A 61 5.14 -25.78 53.70
N SER A 62 5.59 -26.85 54.34
CA SER A 62 6.64 -27.69 53.74
C SER A 62 6.15 -28.40 52.45
N ALA A 63 4.94 -28.94 52.43
CA ALA A 63 4.36 -29.59 51.25
C ALA A 63 3.99 -28.58 50.15
N ASN A 64 3.47 -27.40 50.49
CA ASN A 64 3.15 -26.34 49.53
C ASN A 64 4.41 -25.62 49.05
N ILE A 65 5.46 -25.48 49.87
CA ILE A 65 6.78 -25.03 49.41
C ILE A 65 7.35 -26.07 48.47
N GLN A 66 7.30 -27.37 48.78
CA GLN A 66 7.76 -28.42 47.88
C GLN A 66 6.95 -28.46 46.58
N ARG A 67 5.61 -28.30 46.63
CA ARG A 67 4.75 -28.19 45.44
C ARG A 67 5.01 -26.91 44.65
N ALA A 68 5.23 -25.79 45.32
CA ALA A 68 5.57 -24.52 44.68
C ALA A 68 6.93 -24.61 44.01
N TYR A 69 7.94 -25.19 44.68
CA TYR A 69 9.26 -25.44 44.10
C TYR A 69 9.19 -26.40 42.91
N ALA A 70 8.35 -27.44 43.02
CA ALA A 70 8.08 -28.39 41.95
C ALA A 70 7.43 -27.71 40.73
N MET A 71 6.40 -26.90 40.94
CA MET A 71 5.73 -26.16 39.88
C MET A 71 6.64 -25.08 39.29
N SER A 72 7.36 -24.33 40.12
CA SER A 72 8.35 -23.35 39.67
C SER A 72 9.43 -24.02 38.83
N PHE A 73 9.95 -25.18 39.23
CA PHE A 73 10.93 -25.92 38.44
C PHE A 73 10.33 -26.45 37.14
N ALA A 74 9.12 -27.03 37.18
CA ALA A 74 8.43 -27.53 36.00
C ALA A 74 8.08 -26.44 34.97
N VAL A 75 7.91 -25.18 35.39
CA VAL A 75 7.62 -24.05 34.50
C VAL A 75 8.90 -23.33 34.06
N LEU A 76 9.81 -23.05 35.00
CA LEU A 76 11.03 -22.28 34.73
C LEU A 76 12.07 -23.09 33.97
N PHE A 77 12.14 -24.41 34.16
CA PHE A 77 13.13 -25.25 33.49
C PHE A 77 12.86 -25.36 31.97
N PRO A 78 11.63 -25.67 31.49
CA PRO A 78 11.34 -25.64 30.07
C PRO A 78 11.44 -24.24 29.47
N ALA A 79 11.05 -23.19 30.21
CA ALA A 79 11.19 -21.81 29.77
C ALA A 79 12.67 -21.41 29.61
N GLY A 80 13.53 -21.79 30.56
CA GLY A 80 14.97 -21.55 30.51
C GLY A 80 15.65 -22.29 29.35
N ILE A 81 15.32 -23.57 29.13
CA ILE A 81 15.82 -24.33 27.98
C ILE A 81 15.35 -23.68 26.67
N SER A 82 14.08 -23.27 26.58
CA SER A 82 13.54 -22.62 25.38
C SER A 82 14.23 -21.28 25.08
N LEU A 83 14.57 -20.51 26.11
CA LEU A 83 15.35 -19.27 25.99
C LEU A 83 16.76 -19.55 25.46
N ILE A 84 17.46 -20.53 26.03
CA ILE A 84 18.81 -20.91 25.61
C ILE A 84 18.80 -21.37 24.14
N PHE A 85 17.84 -22.22 23.75
CA PHE A 85 17.70 -22.66 22.35
C PHE A 85 17.40 -21.49 21.40
N SER A 86 16.58 -20.52 21.83
CA SER A 86 16.27 -19.33 21.03
C SER A 86 17.52 -18.45 20.83
N LEU A 87 18.36 -18.32 21.86
CA LEU A 87 19.62 -17.58 21.79
C LEU A 87 20.65 -18.29 20.89
N VAL A 88 20.80 -19.61 21.03
CA VAL A 88 21.69 -20.43 20.19
C VAL A 88 21.26 -20.37 18.73
N ARG A 89 19.95 -20.44 18.45
CA ARG A 89 19.38 -20.29 17.10
C ARG A 89 19.79 -18.98 16.44
N ARG A 90 19.69 -17.86 17.18
CA ARG A 90 20.04 -16.53 16.66
C ARG A 90 21.51 -16.44 16.28
N LYS A 91 22.39 -17.11 17.04
CA LYS A 91 23.84 -17.08 16.83
C LYS A 91 24.32 -18.08 15.77
N ALA A 92 23.66 -19.23 15.62
CA ALA A 92 24.09 -20.30 14.72
C ALA A 92 23.53 -20.17 13.28
N GLY A 93 22.55 -19.30 13.04
CA GLY A 93 21.95 -19.12 11.70
C GLY A 93 21.17 -20.34 11.18
N VAL A 94 21.05 -21.40 11.98
CA VAL A 94 20.37 -22.63 11.59
C VAL A 94 18.86 -22.44 11.72
N SER A 95 18.15 -22.71 10.62
CA SER A 95 16.69 -22.79 10.61
C SER A 95 16.24 -24.13 11.21
N PHE A 96 16.41 -24.30 12.52
CA PHE A 96 15.80 -25.44 13.19
C PHE A 96 14.28 -25.38 12.96
N SER A 97 13.75 -26.47 12.41
CA SER A 97 12.32 -26.68 12.26
C SER A 97 11.67 -26.50 13.63
N GLY A 98 10.69 -25.61 13.74
CA GLY A 98 9.95 -25.39 14.99
C GLY A 98 9.36 -26.69 15.56
N ILE A 99 9.18 -27.70 14.71
CA ILE A 99 8.77 -29.06 15.08
C ILE A 99 9.75 -29.69 16.08
N LEU A 100 11.05 -29.56 15.87
CA LEU A 100 12.02 -30.19 16.76
C LEU A 100 12.07 -29.50 18.13
N LEU A 101 11.90 -28.17 18.16
CA LEU A 101 11.86 -27.41 19.41
C LEU A 101 10.59 -27.76 20.21
N ILE A 102 9.45 -27.91 19.53
CA ILE A 102 8.21 -28.43 20.14
C ILE A 102 8.41 -29.85 20.65
N LEU A 103 9.08 -30.72 19.89
CA LEU A 103 9.32 -32.11 20.28
C LEU A 103 10.25 -32.22 21.51
N ILE A 104 11.30 -31.41 21.57
CA ILE A 104 12.17 -31.30 22.75
C ILE A 104 11.37 -30.78 23.95
N MET A 105 10.53 -29.76 23.77
CA MET A 105 9.67 -29.25 24.84
C MET A 105 8.69 -30.31 25.35
N ILE A 106 8.10 -31.11 24.46
CA ILE A 106 7.21 -32.23 24.83
C ILE A 106 7.99 -33.26 25.66
N ILE A 107 9.18 -33.68 25.21
CA ILE A 107 10.01 -34.66 25.92
C ILE A 107 10.43 -34.13 27.30
N CYS A 108 10.86 -32.87 27.39
CA CYS A 108 11.24 -32.26 28.67
C CYS A 108 10.04 -32.16 29.62
N THR A 109 8.87 -31.75 29.13
CA THR A 109 7.66 -31.64 29.95
C THR A 109 7.24 -33.02 30.47
N LEU A 110 7.21 -34.03 29.59
CA LEU A 110 6.91 -35.42 29.95
C LEU A 110 7.88 -35.95 31.00
N GLY A 111 9.19 -35.74 30.80
CA GLY A 111 10.23 -36.14 31.75
C GLY A 111 10.05 -35.49 33.12
N CYS A 112 9.75 -34.19 33.18
CA CYS A 112 9.46 -33.50 34.44
C CYS A 112 8.21 -34.06 35.13
N THR A 113 7.11 -34.29 34.41
CA THR A 113 5.89 -34.87 34.99
C THR A 113 6.09 -36.30 35.52
N LEU A 114 6.83 -37.14 34.81
CA LEU A 114 7.14 -38.50 35.26
C LEU A 114 8.03 -38.47 36.51
N PHE A 115 9.05 -37.62 36.52
CA PHE A 115 9.94 -37.44 37.66
C PHE A 115 9.20 -36.96 38.91
N PHE A 116 8.32 -35.96 38.78
CA PHE A 116 7.50 -35.50 39.90
C PHE A 116 6.51 -36.54 40.39
N SER A 117 5.85 -37.25 39.46
CA SER A 117 4.96 -38.36 39.82
C SER A 117 5.69 -39.41 40.65
N PHE A 118 6.92 -39.75 40.26
CA PHE A 118 7.78 -40.69 40.99
C PHE A 118 8.17 -40.16 42.37
N LEU A 119 8.55 -38.88 42.49
CA LEU A 119 8.85 -38.27 43.79
C LEU A 119 7.64 -38.26 44.73
N THR A 120 6.45 -37.92 44.23
CA THR A 120 5.23 -38.00 45.05
C THR A 120 4.91 -39.42 45.47
N LEU A 121 5.09 -40.41 44.59
CA LEU A 121 4.88 -41.81 44.94
C LEU A 121 5.86 -42.28 46.02
N ALA A 122 7.13 -41.87 45.91
CA ALA A 122 8.18 -42.17 46.90
C ALA A 122 7.91 -41.50 48.25
N GLN A 123 7.41 -40.26 48.26
CA GLN A 123 7.03 -39.57 49.50
C GLN A 123 5.81 -40.21 50.16
N TYR A 124 4.80 -40.63 49.39
CA TYR A 124 3.64 -41.33 49.93
C TYR A 124 4.03 -42.68 50.53
N SER A 125 4.84 -43.50 49.83
CA SER A 125 5.28 -44.78 50.40
C SER A 125 6.14 -44.60 51.66
N ALA A 126 6.96 -43.54 51.72
CA ALA A 126 7.75 -43.23 52.91
C ALA A 126 6.87 -42.77 54.08
N ASN A 127 5.86 -41.94 53.85
CA ASN A 127 4.94 -41.49 54.90
C ASN A 127 4.02 -42.61 55.39
N ASP A 128 3.53 -43.48 54.50
CA ASP A 128 2.72 -44.63 54.90
C ASP A 128 3.56 -45.66 55.67
N ALA A 129 4.81 -45.91 55.24
CA ALA A 129 5.76 -46.74 55.99
C ALA A 129 6.14 -46.13 57.36
N PHE A 130 6.26 -44.81 57.44
CA PHE A 130 6.55 -44.08 58.68
C PHE A 130 5.34 -44.06 59.64
N ARG A 131 4.12 -43.94 59.11
CA ARG A 131 2.89 -44.06 59.90
C ARG A 131 2.71 -45.49 60.42
N LEU A 132 3.00 -46.50 59.60
CA LEU A 132 2.97 -47.91 60.02
C LEU A 132 4.00 -48.17 61.13
N SER A 133 5.22 -47.62 60.99
CA SER A 133 6.28 -47.84 61.99
C SER A 133 6.02 -47.09 63.29
N LEU A 134 5.46 -45.87 63.27
CA LEU A 134 5.00 -45.18 64.48
C LEU A 134 3.88 -45.93 65.20
N LEU A 135 2.94 -46.54 64.45
CA LEU A 135 1.84 -47.31 65.02
C LEU A 135 2.32 -48.62 65.67
N VAL A 136 3.39 -49.22 65.13
CA VAL A 136 4.07 -50.38 65.73
C VAL A 136 4.90 -49.99 66.95
N ILE A 137 5.60 -48.85 66.91
CA ILE A 137 6.46 -48.36 68.01
C ILE A 137 5.63 -47.83 69.19
N ALA A 138 4.44 -47.25 68.93
CA ALA A 138 3.54 -46.77 69.97
C ALA A 138 2.87 -47.89 70.81
N GLY A 139 3.17 -49.16 70.54
CA GLY A 139 3.15 -50.20 71.58
C GLY A 139 1.78 -50.60 72.12
N GLY A 140 0.77 -50.70 71.27
CA GLY A 140 -0.47 -51.43 71.61
C GLY A 140 -0.83 -52.33 70.45
N GLY A 141 -0.85 -53.65 70.66
CA GLY A 141 -1.25 -54.61 69.63
C GLY A 141 -2.54 -54.16 68.94
N VAL A 142 -2.55 -54.22 67.61
CA VAL A 142 -3.67 -53.76 66.78
C VAL A 142 -4.95 -54.41 67.30
N PRO A 143 -5.87 -53.66 67.94
CA PRO A 143 -7.14 -54.22 68.35
C PRO A 143 -7.91 -54.52 67.06
N SER A 144 -8.36 -55.76 66.89
CA SER A 144 -9.22 -56.19 65.78
C SER A 144 -10.53 -55.37 65.67
N GLU A 145 -10.83 -54.53 66.66
CA GLU A 145 -12.00 -53.65 66.72
C GLU A 145 -11.78 -52.31 65.98
N MET A 146 -10.55 -51.95 65.60
CA MET A 146 -10.28 -50.73 64.82
C MET A 146 -10.71 -50.84 63.34
N PHE A 147 -11.40 -51.91 62.95
CA PHE A 147 -12.09 -52.05 61.66
C PHE A 147 -13.51 -51.44 61.66
N LEU A 148 -14.02 -50.97 62.80
CA LEU A 148 -15.26 -50.17 62.88
C LEU A 148 -14.95 -48.67 62.79
N LEU A 149 -14.17 -48.27 61.79
CA LEU A 149 -13.85 -46.88 61.53
C LEU A 149 -15.08 -46.15 60.94
N ASP A 150 -15.34 -44.98 61.52
CA ASP A 150 -16.34 -43.99 61.13
C ASP A 150 -16.45 -43.83 59.60
N PRO A 151 -17.64 -43.97 58.99
CA PRO A 151 -17.83 -43.84 57.54
C PRO A 151 -17.34 -42.49 56.98
N ASP A 152 -17.26 -41.45 57.81
CA ASP A 152 -16.72 -40.14 57.43
C ASP A 152 -15.22 -40.16 57.10
N MET A 153 -14.46 -41.15 57.59
CA MET A 153 -13.04 -41.29 57.27
C MET A 153 -12.82 -41.81 55.83
N PHE A 154 -13.78 -42.56 55.28
CA PHE A 154 -13.75 -43.00 53.88
C PHE A 154 -14.04 -41.84 52.91
N HIS A 155 -14.86 -40.86 53.29
CA HIS A 155 -15.08 -39.67 52.46
C HIS A 155 -13.82 -38.80 52.29
N GLY A 156 -12.92 -38.77 53.28
CA GLY A 156 -11.61 -38.12 53.14
C GLY A 156 -10.73 -38.78 52.06
N ILE A 157 -10.78 -40.10 51.94
CA ILE A 157 -10.01 -40.87 50.95
C ILE A 157 -10.60 -40.68 49.54
N GLU A 158 -11.92 -40.69 49.39
CA GLU A 158 -12.59 -40.46 48.10
C GLU A 158 -12.30 -39.07 47.53
N ILE A 159 -12.31 -38.02 48.38
CA ILE A 159 -11.95 -36.67 47.94
C ILE A 159 -10.50 -36.67 47.47
N THR A 160 -9.57 -37.27 48.21
CA THR A 160 -8.13 -37.25 47.87
C THR A 160 -7.81 -37.99 46.55
N ILE A 161 -8.54 -39.08 46.24
CA ILE A 161 -8.45 -39.78 44.94
C ILE A 161 -9.03 -38.93 43.80
N GLY A 162 -10.10 -38.19 44.07
CA GLY A 162 -10.71 -37.25 43.12
C GLY A 162 -9.71 -36.19 42.63
N TRP A 163 -8.89 -35.61 43.50
CA TRP A 163 -7.92 -34.59 43.10
C TRP A 163 -6.67 -35.17 42.43
N SER A 164 -6.22 -36.37 42.81
CA SER A 164 -5.03 -37.01 42.21
C SER A 164 -5.24 -37.43 40.75
N THR A 165 -6.46 -37.80 40.38
CA THR A 165 -6.79 -38.14 38.98
C THR A 165 -6.64 -36.95 38.03
N TRP A 166 -7.00 -35.73 38.44
CA TRP A 166 -6.82 -34.52 37.60
C TRP A 166 -5.35 -34.24 37.25
N TYR A 167 -4.43 -34.51 38.18
CA TYR A 167 -2.99 -34.36 37.92
C TYR A 167 -2.45 -35.36 36.91
N LEU A 168 -3.08 -36.54 36.80
CA LEU A 168 -2.74 -37.52 35.77
C LEU A 168 -3.26 -37.08 34.39
N TRP A 169 -4.41 -36.40 34.29
CA TRP A 169 -4.99 -35.97 33.03
C TRP A 169 -4.42 -34.65 32.47
N PHE A 170 -3.95 -33.74 33.33
CA PHE A 170 -3.44 -32.42 32.90
C PHE A 170 -2.29 -32.47 31.87
N PRO A 171 -1.26 -33.33 32.00
CA PRO A 171 -0.19 -33.45 31.02
C PRO A 171 -0.70 -33.88 29.64
N TYR A 172 -1.70 -34.77 29.60
CA TYR A 172 -2.31 -35.23 28.34
C TYR A 172 -3.10 -34.10 27.66
N LEU A 173 -3.91 -33.34 28.40
CA LEU A 173 -4.64 -32.20 27.85
C LEU A 173 -3.71 -31.10 27.34
N PHE A 174 -2.63 -30.82 28.06
CA PHE A 174 -1.61 -29.86 27.63
C PHE A 174 -0.89 -30.32 26.35
N LEU A 175 -0.53 -31.61 26.27
CA LEU A 175 0.08 -32.19 25.08
C LEU A 175 -0.85 -32.12 23.85
N ILE A 176 -2.13 -32.47 24.01
CA ILE A 176 -3.14 -32.36 22.95
C ILE A 176 -3.26 -30.92 22.46
N THR A 177 -3.24 -29.95 23.37
CA THR A 177 -3.32 -28.52 23.03
C THR A 177 -2.09 -28.06 22.24
N LEU A 178 -0.88 -28.48 22.63
CA LEU A 178 0.34 -28.17 21.88
C LEU A 178 0.33 -28.79 20.48
N ILE A 179 -0.14 -30.04 20.34
CA ILE A 179 -0.29 -30.71 19.04
C ILE A 179 -1.31 -29.95 18.18
N ALA A 180 -2.43 -29.52 18.74
CA ALA A 180 -3.45 -28.74 18.03
C ALA A 180 -2.90 -27.40 17.54
N ILE A 181 -2.16 -26.66 18.39
CA ILE A 181 -1.52 -25.39 18.02
C ILE A 181 -0.46 -25.60 16.94
N GLY A 182 0.37 -26.65 17.06
CA GLY A 182 1.36 -27.02 16.05
C GLY A 182 0.71 -27.38 14.70
N GLY A 183 -0.40 -28.12 14.72
CA GLY A 183 -1.20 -28.45 13.53
C GLY A 183 -1.79 -27.21 12.86
N LEU A 184 -2.37 -26.28 13.64
CA LEU A 184 -2.85 -24.99 13.17
C LEU A 184 -1.74 -24.14 12.54
N TYR A 185 -0.56 -24.11 13.15
CA TYR A 185 0.59 -23.39 12.61
C TYR A 185 1.05 -23.98 11.27
N MET A 186 1.07 -25.31 11.13
CA MET A 186 1.42 -25.97 9.87
C MET A 186 0.38 -25.71 8.77
N LEU A 187 -0.91 -25.65 9.12
CA LEU A 187 -1.97 -25.26 8.19
C LEU A 187 -1.85 -23.79 7.75
N ALA A 188 -1.43 -22.90 8.66
CA ALA A 188 -1.17 -21.50 8.35
C ALA A 188 0.12 -21.31 7.53
N ALA A 189 1.13 -22.16 7.73
CA ALA A 189 2.42 -22.12 7.07
C ALA A 189 2.43 -22.81 5.70
N ARG A 190 1.26 -23.03 5.07
CA ARG A 190 1.19 -23.63 3.73
C ARG A 190 2.10 -22.86 2.78
N PRO A 191 3.05 -23.55 2.11
CA PRO A 191 3.96 -22.89 1.20
C PRO A 191 3.14 -22.18 0.11
N MET A 192 3.34 -20.87 -0.03
CA MET A 192 2.73 -20.14 -1.14
C MET A 192 3.10 -20.86 -2.44
N PRO A 193 2.17 -21.00 -3.41
CA PRO A 193 2.44 -21.72 -4.65
C PRO A 193 3.37 -20.88 -5.55
N VAL A 194 4.65 -20.83 -5.21
CA VAL A 194 5.72 -20.05 -5.87
C VAL A 194 5.71 -20.32 -7.38
N ALA A 195 5.50 -21.58 -7.79
CA ALA A 195 5.42 -21.98 -9.19
C ALA A 195 4.27 -21.28 -9.96
N LYS A 196 3.10 -21.11 -9.32
CA LYS A 196 1.95 -20.43 -9.93
C LYS A 196 2.23 -18.94 -10.15
N PHE A 197 2.84 -18.28 -9.17
CA PHE A 197 3.24 -16.88 -9.28
C PHE A 197 4.32 -16.67 -10.34
N ARG A 198 5.34 -17.54 -10.40
CA ARG A 198 6.37 -17.50 -11.45
C ARG A 198 5.78 -17.69 -12.86
N ARG A 199 4.90 -18.68 -13.05
CA ARG A 199 4.23 -18.90 -14.34
C ARG A 199 3.37 -17.71 -14.76
N ASN A 200 2.62 -17.13 -13.81
CA ASN A 200 1.81 -15.94 -14.08
C ASN A 200 2.67 -14.74 -14.45
N ARG A 201 3.80 -14.53 -13.76
CA ARG A 201 4.75 -13.46 -14.07
C ARG A 201 5.31 -13.59 -15.47
N MET A 202 5.78 -14.79 -15.85
CA MET A 202 6.29 -15.04 -17.22
C MET A 202 5.23 -14.77 -18.28
N LYS A 203 3.96 -15.12 -18.02
CA LYS A 203 2.84 -14.78 -18.92
C LYS A 203 2.60 -13.27 -19.04
N GLN A 204 2.76 -12.50 -17.97
CA GLN A 204 2.64 -11.04 -18.04
C GLN A 204 3.81 -10.44 -18.82
N LEU A 205 5.05 -10.90 -18.58
CA LEU A 205 6.24 -10.43 -19.31
C LEU A 205 6.14 -10.71 -20.81
N ALA A 206 5.76 -11.93 -21.20
CA ALA A 206 5.58 -12.27 -22.61
C ALA A 206 4.51 -11.40 -23.29
N LYS A 207 3.46 -11.01 -22.57
CA LYS A 207 2.47 -10.05 -23.07
C LYS A 207 3.05 -8.64 -23.16
N ALA A 208 3.80 -8.20 -22.16
CA ALA A 208 4.45 -6.90 -22.15
C ALA A 208 5.39 -6.74 -23.36
N ASP A 209 6.25 -7.74 -23.60
CA ASP A 209 7.19 -7.76 -24.72
C ASP A 209 6.47 -7.76 -26.08
N ASN A 210 5.33 -8.46 -26.19
CA ASN A 210 4.50 -8.42 -27.40
C ASN A 210 3.91 -7.02 -27.61
N PHE A 211 3.36 -6.40 -26.56
CA PHE A 211 2.83 -5.03 -26.67
C PHE A 211 3.91 -3.98 -26.96
N GLU A 212 5.12 -4.16 -26.42
CA GLU A 212 6.29 -3.35 -26.73
C GLU A 212 6.64 -3.45 -28.23
N ARG A 213 6.71 -4.68 -28.78
CA ARG A 213 6.97 -4.92 -30.21
C ARG A 213 5.87 -4.39 -31.13
N THR A 214 4.61 -4.44 -30.71
CA THR A 214 3.47 -3.92 -31.50
C THR A 214 3.30 -2.40 -31.40
N GLY A 215 4.15 -1.70 -30.65
CA GLY A 215 4.06 -0.24 -30.49
C GLY A 215 2.86 0.22 -29.65
N LYS A 216 2.42 -0.61 -28.69
CA LYS A 216 1.34 -0.27 -27.74
C LYS A 216 1.90 -0.04 -26.33
N PRO A 217 2.65 1.07 -26.10
CA PRO A 217 3.42 1.28 -24.86
C PRO A 217 2.55 1.30 -23.61
N ILE A 218 1.35 1.90 -23.67
CA ILE A 218 0.42 1.98 -22.52
C ILE A 218 0.01 0.58 -22.03
N GLN A 219 -0.18 -0.37 -22.94
CA GLN A 219 -0.52 -1.74 -22.58
C GLN A 219 0.71 -2.46 -22.02
N ALA A 220 1.89 -2.28 -22.65
CA ALA A 220 3.15 -2.85 -22.18
C ALA A 220 3.47 -2.44 -20.73
N ILE A 221 3.32 -1.15 -20.39
CA ILE A 221 3.51 -0.59 -19.03
C ILE A 221 2.67 -1.36 -18.01
N LYS A 222 1.36 -1.50 -18.25
CA LYS A 222 0.44 -2.21 -17.34
C LYS A 222 0.85 -3.67 -17.11
N PHE A 223 1.41 -4.33 -18.12
CA PHE A 223 1.87 -5.71 -18.00
C PHE A 223 3.21 -5.82 -17.24
N TYR A 224 4.13 -4.86 -17.41
CA TYR A 224 5.36 -4.78 -16.63
C TYR A 224 5.10 -4.47 -15.15
N GLU A 225 4.18 -3.54 -14.84
CA GLU A 225 3.78 -3.25 -13.45
C GLU A 225 3.18 -4.48 -12.76
N ARG A 226 2.29 -5.21 -13.46
CA ARG A 226 1.74 -6.48 -12.94
C ARG A 226 2.82 -7.56 -12.75
N ALA A 227 3.83 -7.60 -13.61
CA ALA A 227 4.96 -8.52 -13.46
C ALA A 227 5.81 -8.14 -12.23
N ALA A 228 6.02 -6.85 -11.99
CA ALA A 228 6.70 -6.31 -10.82
C ALA A 228 5.95 -6.67 -9.52
N ASP A 229 4.63 -6.50 -9.48
CA ASP A 229 3.80 -6.89 -8.33
C ASP A 229 3.88 -8.39 -8.02
N LEU A 230 3.95 -9.23 -9.05
CA LEU A 230 4.15 -10.66 -8.88
C LEU A 230 5.55 -10.98 -8.34
N SER A 231 6.59 -10.26 -8.78
CA SER A 231 7.94 -10.37 -8.19
C SER A 231 7.98 -9.92 -6.73
N MET A 232 7.26 -8.85 -6.36
CA MET A 232 7.14 -8.43 -4.96
C MET A 232 6.46 -9.50 -4.08
N LYS A 233 5.42 -10.16 -4.59
CA LYS A 233 4.76 -11.28 -3.89
C LYS A 233 5.69 -12.49 -3.71
N LEU A 234 6.63 -12.67 -4.63
CA LEU A 234 7.67 -13.70 -4.58
C LEU A 234 8.88 -13.31 -3.71
N LYS A 235 8.90 -12.09 -3.13
CA LYS A 235 10.05 -11.52 -2.42
C LYS A 235 11.31 -11.42 -3.29
N GLU A 236 11.14 -11.27 -4.61
CA GLU A 236 12.22 -11.01 -5.58
C GLU A 236 12.28 -9.49 -5.87
N GLU A 237 12.76 -8.69 -4.91
CA GLU A 237 12.69 -7.21 -4.93
C GLU A 237 13.52 -6.58 -6.04
N ASP A 238 14.71 -7.12 -6.33
CA ASP A 238 15.58 -6.62 -7.40
C ASP A 238 14.88 -6.67 -8.76
N LYS A 239 14.24 -7.80 -9.06
CA LYS A 239 13.47 -7.97 -10.31
C LYS A 239 12.22 -7.11 -10.36
N ALA A 240 11.57 -6.88 -9.22
CA ALA A 240 10.43 -5.96 -9.17
C ALA A 240 10.88 -4.54 -9.55
N THR A 241 12.02 -4.10 -9.01
CA THR A 241 12.60 -2.79 -9.29
C THR A 241 13.00 -2.65 -10.76
N GLU A 242 13.58 -3.70 -11.36
CA GLU A 242 13.90 -3.77 -12.79
C GLU A 242 12.64 -3.64 -13.68
N TYR A 243 11.55 -4.33 -13.35
CA TYR A 243 10.32 -4.22 -14.14
C TYR A 243 9.64 -2.86 -13.97
N TYR A 244 9.69 -2.26 -12.78
CA TYR A 244 9.21 -0.90 -12.56
C TYR A 244 10.03 0.15 -13.32
N SER A 245 11.36 0.02 -13.35
CA SER A 245 12.22 0.94 -14.10
C SER A 245 11.98 0.80 -15.61
N LYS A 246 11.81 -0.43 -16.13
CA LYS A 246 11.46 -0.65 -17.54
C LYS A 246 10.10 -0.05 -17.89
N ALA A 247 9.08 -0.22 -17.04
CA ALA A 247 7.78 0.40 -17.23
C ALA A 247 7.88 1.94 -17.30
N ARG A 248 8.71 2.54 -16.43
CA ARG A 248 8.97 3.99 -16.43
C ARG A 248 9.68 4.46 -17.71
N GLN A 249 10.70 3.74 -18.19
CA GLN A 249 11.38 4.08 -19.45
C GLN A 249 10.44 4.03 -20.65
N ILE A 250 9.57 3.02 -20.72
CA ILE A 250 8.54 2.94 -21.78
C ILE A 250 7.55 4.11 -21.68
N HIS A 251 7.19 4.53 -20.46
CA HIS A 251 6.33 5.69 -20.25
C HIS A 251 6.99 6.99 -20.73
N GLU A 252 8.23 7.24 -20.34
CA GLU A 252 8.98 8.45 -20.73
C GLU A 252 9.14 8.53 -22.26
N THR A 253 9.56 7.44 -22.90
CA THR A 253 9.68 7.38 -24.38
C THR A 253 8.34 7.53 -25.11
N ALA A 254 7.24 6.99 -24.56
CA ALA A 254 5.92 7.15 -25.15
C ALA A 254 5.42 8.60 -25.06
N VAL A 255 5.66 9.27 -23.92
CA VAL A 255 5.31 10.69 -23.75
C VAL A 255 6.11 11.56 -24.71
N GLU A 256 7.43 11.33 -24.84
CA GLU A 256 8.26 12.06 -25.80
C GLU A 256 7.80 11.86 -27.25
N ALA A 257 7.40 10.64 -27.62
CA ALA A 257 6.88 10.36 -28.95
C ALA A 257 5.56 11.09 -29.22
N VAL A 258 4.66 11.16 -28.24
CA VAL A 258 3.40 11.91 -28.35
C VAL A 258 3.67 13.41 -28.50
N LEU A 259 4.56 13.97 -27.69
CA LEU A 259 4.93 15.38 -27.78
C LEU A 259 5.52 15.73 -29.16
N LYS A 260 6.43 14.89 -29.68
CA LYS A 260 6.99 15.07 -31.04
C LYS A 260 5.91 15.00 -32.12
N MET A 261 4.95 14.09 -32.02
CA MET A 261 3.83 14.00 -32.96
C MET A 261 2.92 15.24 -32.90
N GLU A 262 2.65 15.77 -31.70
CA GLU A 262 1.87 16.99 -31.54
C GLU A 262 2.58 18.23 -32.08
N GLU A 263 3.89 18.36 -31.82
CA GLU A 263 4.73 19.42 -32.39
C GLU A 263 4.76 19.35 -33.92
N GLU A 264 4.91 18.16 -34.49
CA GLU A 264 4.90 17.97 -35.93
C GLU A 264 3.53 18.32 -36.54
N LYS A 265 2.43 17.93 -35.91
CA LYS A 265 1.07 18.33 -36.32
C LYS A 265 0.90 19.84 -36.29
N LYS A 266 1.28 20.50 -35.19
CA LYS A 266 1.24 21.97 -35.08
C LYS A 266 2.10 22.64 -36.15
N ARG A 267 3.28 22.09 -36.45
CA ARG A 267 4.15 22.60 -37.51
C ARG A 267 3.50 22.44 -38.90
N LYS A 268 2.87 21.30 -39.18
CA LYS A 268 2.14 21.05 -40.43
C LYS A 268 0.92 21.96 -40.56
N GLU A 269 0.16 22.17 -39.49
CA GLU A 269 -0.99 23.09 -39.47
C GLU A 269 -0.56 24.54 -39.70
N LEU A 270 0.51 25.00 -39.04
CA LEU A 270 1.07 26.33 -39.26
C LEU A 270 1.61 26.50 -40.69
N ALA A 271 2.26 25.48 -41.25
CA ALA A 271 2.73 25.49 -42.63
C ALA A 271 1.56 25.55 -43.63
N ALA A 272 0.50 24.75 -43.43
CA ALA A 272 -0.70 24.77 -44.24
C ALA A 272 -1.42 26.13 -44.16
N ARG A 273 -1.52 26.71 -42.95
CA ARG A 273 -2.10 28.05 -42.76
C ARG A 273 -1.28 29.12 -43.48
N ARG A 274 0.06 29.05 -43.44
CA ARG A 274 0.93 29.96 -44.18
C ARG A 274 0.75 29.82 -45.69
N ALA A 275 0.70 28.59 -46.21
CA ALA A 275 0.48 28.34 -47.63
C ALA A 275 -0.86 28.93 -48.12
N LYS A 276 -1.94 28.74 -47.34
CA LYS A 276 -3.25 29.31 -47.65
C LYS A 276 -3.24 30.84 -47.67
N LEU A 277 -2.62 31.47 -46.66
CA LEU A 277 -2.48 32.93 -46.62
C LEU A 277 -1.62 33.47 -47.77
N GLU A 278 -0.60 32.73 -48.21
CA GLU A 278 0.21 33.11 -49.37
C GLU A 278 -0.57 33.01 -50.69
N GLU A 279 -1.42 31.99 -50.84
CA GLU A 279 -2.32 31.83 -51.98
C GLU A 279 -3.39 32.94 -52.02
N GLU A 280 -4.09 33.19 -50.91
CA GLU A 280 -5.06 34.29 -50.78
C GLU A 280 -4.42 35.64 -51.14
N ARG A 281 -3.21 35.89 -50.64
CA ARG A 281 -2.46 37.11 -50.98
C ARG A 281 -2.14 37.20 -52.48
N LYS A 282 -1.72 36.10 -53.12
CA LYS A 282 -1.43 36.08 -54.56
C LYS A 282 -2.67 36.41 -55.39
N GLU A 283 -3.82 35.86 -55.04
CA GLU A 283 -5.08 36.17 -55.72
C GLU A 283 -5.48 37.64 -55.55
N ILE A 284 -5.31 38.20 -54.35
CA ILE A 284 -5.58 39.63 -54.09
C ILE A 284 -4.64 40.51 -54.93
N LEU A 285 -3.36 40.17 -55.01
CA LEU A 285 -2.39 40.92 -55.81
C LEU A 285 -2.72 40.88 -57.30
N MET A 286 -3.10 39.71 -57.84
CA MET A 286 -3.53 39.59 -59.23
C MET A 286 -4.73 40.49 -59.53
N LYS A 287 -5.75 40.50 -58.66
CA LYS A 287 -6.90 41.43 -58.78
C LYS A 287 -6.51 42.89 -58.64
N ALA A 288 -5.49 43.19 -57.82
CA ALA A 288 -4.99 44.54 -57.62
C ALA A 288 -4.28 45.05 -58.88
N ASP A 289 -3.49 44.19 -59.52
CA ASP A 289 -2.81 44.45 -60.79
C ASP A 289 -3.82 44.66 -61.92
N ASP A 290 -4.83 43.78 -62.04
CA ASP A 290 -5.91 43.94 -63.02
C ASP A 290 -6.66 45.28 -62.86
N ALA A 291 -6.93 45.70 -61.62
CA ALA A 291 -7.58 46.98 -61.32
C ALA A 291 -6.65 48.18 -61.59
N GLU A 292 -5.35 48.03 -61.36
CA GLU A 292 -4.34 49.05 -61.70
C GLU A 292 -4.25 49.23 -63.22
N GLU A 293 -4.25 48.15 -63.99
CA GLU A 293 -4.26 48.17 -65.46
C GLU A 293 -5.55 48.80 -66.03
N ALA A 294 -6.69 48.59 -65.37
CA ALA A 294 -7.97 49.21 -65.73
C ALA A 294 -8.09 50.70 -65.31
N GLU A 295 -7.04 51.29 -64.72
CA GLU A 295 -7.04 52.62 -64.11
C GLU A 295 -8.11 52.85 -63.01
N ASP A 296 -8.61 51.78 -62.40
CA ASP A 296 -9.51 51.84 -61.24
C ASP A 296 -8.67 51.94 -59.95
N TRP A 297 -8.07 53.12 -59.76
CA TRP A 297 -7.11 53.40 -58.70
C TRP A 297 -7.69 53.22 -57.28
N GLU A 298 -8.99 53.47 -57.10
CA GLU A 298 -9.67 53.32 -55.81
C GLU A 298 -9.80 51.85 -55.42
N ARG A 299 -10.21 51.00 -56.37
CA ARG A 299 -10.26 49.55 -56.15
C ARG A 299 -8.87 48.96 -55.94
N ALA A 300 -7.90 49.35 -56.76
CA ALA A 300 -6.51 48.89 -56.62
C ALA A 300 -5.92 49.29 -55.25
N TYR A 301 -6.22 50.50 -54.74
CA TYR A 301 -5.83 50.94 -53.40
C TYR A 301 -6.29 49.96 -52.30
N HIS A 302 -7.57 49.59 -52.32
CA HIS A 302 -8.15 48.71 -51.31
C HIS A 302 -7.55 47.30 -51.37
N LEU A 303 -7.36 46.75 -52.57
CA LEU A 303 -6.77 45.42 -52.76
C LEU A 303 -5.30 45.38 -52.33
N TYR A 304 -4.50 46.41 -52.65
CA TYR A 304 -3.12 46.51 -52.18
C TYR A 304 -3.02 46.64 -50.66
N ARG A 305 -3.98 47.31 -50.03
CA ARG A 305 -4.05 47.39 -48.57
C ARG A 305 -4.40 46.05 -47.95
N GLU A 306 -5.34 45.31 -48.52
CA GLU A 306 -5.68 43.95 -48.07
C GLU A 306 -4.49 42.98 -48.23
N ALA A 307 -3.74 43.07 -49.34
CA ALA A 307 -2.51 42.30 -49.53
C ALA A 307 -1.41 42.66 -48.51
N ALA A 308 -1.36 43.93 -48.07
CA ALA A 308 -0.47 44.37 -47.00
C ALA A 308 -0.85 43.70 -45.66
N ASP A 309 -2.13 43.69 -45.31
CA ASP A 309 -2.64 43.07 -44.09
C ASP A 309 -2.35 41.56 -44.06
N ARG A 310 -2.58 40.84 -45.18
CA ARG A 310 -2.17 39.42 -45.32
C ARG A 310 -0.67 39.21 -45.17
N SER A 311 0.14 40.17 -45.62
CA SER A 311 1.59 40.11 -45.45
C SER A 311 2.03 40.36 -44.00
N VAL A 312 1.27 41.14 -43.22
CA VAL A 312 1.47 41.27 -41.77
C VAL A 312 1.13 39.95 -41.06
N ASP A 313 0.02 39.31 -41.43
CA ASP A 313 -0.37 37.99 -40.88
C ASP A 313 0.69 36.90 -41.15
N LEU A 314 1.37 36.98 -42.30
CA LEU A 314 2.50 36.12 -42.66
C LEU A 314 3.82 36.49 -41.96
N GLY A 315 3.87 37.60 -41.21
CA GLY A 315 5.07 38.12 -40.56
C GLY A 315 6.05 38.84 -41.50
N GLN A 316 5.65 39.12 -42.74
CA GLN A 316 6.49 39.72 -43.78
C GLN A 316 6.40 41.27 -43.76
N LYS A 317 6.85 41.89 -42.67
CA LYS A 317 6.70 43.34 -42.41
C LYS A 317 7.25 44.26 -43.52
N LYS A 318 8.39 43.89 -44.13
CA LYS A 318 8.98 44.68 -45.22
C LYS A 318 8.07 44.70 -46.46
N LEU A 319 7.50 43.54 -46.80
CA LEU A 319 6.59 43.40 -47.94
C LEU A 319 5.27 44.12 -47.68
N ALA A 320 4.74 44.00 -46.46
CA ALA A 320 3.56 44.77 -46.04
C ALA A 320 3.77 46.30 -46.17
N ALA A 321 4.95 46.80 -45.80
CA ALA A 321 5.29 48.21 -45.95
C ALA A 321 5.34 48.64 -47.43
N GLN A 322 5.84 47.78 -48.32
CA GLN A 322 5.87 48.03 -49.77
C GLN A 322 4.45 48.12 -50.35
N PHE A 323 3.56 47.18 -50.02
CA PHE A 323 2.16 47.24 -50.46
C PHE A 323 1.40 48.44 -49.86
N THR A 324 1.71 48.80 -48.62
CA THR A 324 1.16 50.01 -47.99
C THR A 324 1.64 51.28 -48.71
N ALA A 325 2.91 51.34 -49.12
CA ALA A 325 3.43 52.46 -49.89
C ALA A 325 2.77 52.53 -51.28
N LYS A 326 2.65 51.40 -51.97
CA LYS A 326 2.00 51.30 -53.29
C LYS A 326 0.53 51.72 -53.24
N SER A 327 -0.24 51.24 -52.25
CA SER A 327 -1.62 51.69 -52.06
C SER A 327 -1.70 53.21 -51.87
N LYS A 328 -0.86 53.81 -51.02
CA LYS A 328 -0.84 55.27 -50.83
C LYS A 328 -0.50 56.03 -52.11
N GLU A 329 0.35 55.48 -52.97
CA GLU A 329 0.64 56.07 -54.28
C GLU A 329 -0.59 56.07 -55.19
N LEU A 330 -1.29 54.94 -55.29
CA LEU A 330 -2.52 54.81 -56.08
C LEU A 330 -3.62 55.77 -55.60
N LEU A 331 -3.78 55.94 -54.28
CA LEU A 331 -4.70 56.91 -53.71
C LEU A 331 -4.35 58.36 -54.10
N ARG A 332 -3.06 58.69 -54.26
CA ARG A 332 -2.64 60.01 -54.75
C ARG A 332 -3.00 60.19 -56.22
N LYS A 333 -2.79 59.16 -57.05
CA LYS A 333 -3.19 59.16 -58.48
C LYS A 333 -4.70 59.34 -58.65
N ASP A 334 -5.52 58.64 -57.86
CA ASP A 334 -6.97 58.79 -57.85
C ASP A 334 -7.41 60.24 -57.55
N LYS A 335 -6.87 60.82 -56.46
CA LYS A 335 -7.16 62.21 -56.09
C LYS A 335 -6.75 63.20 -57.16
N GLU A 336 -5.63 62.98 -57.84
CA GLU A 336 -5.20 63.82 -58.95
C GLU A 336 -6.10 63.70 -60.18
N LYS A 337 -6.55 62.49 -60.54
CA LYS A 337 -7.51 62.25 -61.63
C LYS A 337 -8.84 62.94 -61.33
N LYS A 338 -9.42 62.71 -60.14
CA LYS A 338 -10.66 63.37 -59.68
C LYS A 338 -10.53 64.90 -59.66
N LYS A 339 -9.39 65.45 -59.23
CA LYS A 339 -9.12 66.91 -59.24
C LYS A 339 -9.02 67.47 -60.67
N LYS A 340 -8.35 66.76 -61.59
CA LYS A 340 -8.27 67.15 -63.01
C LYS A 340 -9.64 67.12 -63.69
N GLU A 341 -10.44 66.08 -63.43
CA GLU A 341 -11.81 65.98 -63.94
C GLU A 341 -12.73 67.07 -63.38
N ALA A 342 -12.64 67.36 -62.08
CA ALA A 342 -13.39 68.46 -61.46
C ALA A 342 -13.04 69.81 -62.09
N ARG A 343 -11.74 70.09 -62.32
CA ARG A 343 -11.29 71.31 -63.02
C ARG A 343 -11.80 71.37 -64.45
N LYS A 344 -11.75 70.27 -65.20
CA LYS A 344 -12.31 70.21 -66.57
C LYS A 344 -13.81 70.48 -66.59
N LYS A 345 -14.58 69.89 -65.67
CA LYS A 345 -16.02 70.14 -65.53
C LYS A 345 -16.32 71.59 -65.15
N GLU A 346 -15.52 72.18 -64.27
CA GLU A 346 -15.64 73.59 -63.88
C GLU A 346 -15.32 74.53 -65.05
N GLU A 347 -14.24 74.26 -65.81
CA GLU A 347 -13.89 75.02 -67.02
C GLU A 347 -14.94 74.86 -68.12
N GLU A 348 -15.50 73.67 -68.33
CA GLU A 348 -16.59 73.44 -69.28
C GLU A 348 -17.87 74.17 -68.86
N LYS A 349 -18.17 74.20 -67.56
CA LYS A 349 -19.29 74.97 -67.01
C LYS A 349 -19.09 76.47 -67.25
N LYS A 350 -17.91 77.01 -66.95
CA LYS A 350 -17.56 78.43 -67.23
C LYS A 350 -17.66 78.75 -68.73
N ARG A 351 -17.19 77.86 -69.60
CA ARG A 351 -17.31 78.03 -71.06
C ARG A 351 -18.77 78.04 -71.53
N LYS A 352 -19.63 77.20 -70.95
CA LYS A 352 -21.08 77.20 -71.24
C LYS A 352 -21.76 78.48 -70.74
N GLU A 353 -21.47 78.90 -69.52
CA GLU A 353 -21.96 80.16 -68.94
C GLU A 353 -21.53 81.39 -69.78
N ASP A 354 -20.26 81.45 -70.19
CA ASP A 354 -19.74 82.51 -71.07
C ASP A 354 -20.41 82.50 -72.46
N TYR A 355 -20.71 81.32 -73.01
CA TYR A 355 -21.40 81.18 -74.29
C TYR A 355 -22.85 81.63 -74.19
N GLU A 356 -23.57 81.26 -73.13
CA GLU A 356 -24.94 81.72 -72.89
C GLU A 356 -25.00 83.24 -72.68
N ARG A 357 -24.05 83.81 -71.92
CA ARG A 357 -23.94 85.25 -71.73
C ARG A 357 -23.72 85.99 -73.06
N LYS A 358 -22.79 85.51 -73.90
CA LYS A 358 -22.57 86.06 -75.25
C LYS A 358 -23.79 85.93 -76.15
N LYS A 359 -24.53 84.82 -76.05
CA LYS A 359 -25.76 84.58 -76.82
C LYS A 359 -26.88 85.54 -76.39
N GLU A 360 -27.03 85.81 -75.10
CA GLU A 360 -27.96 86.82 -74.59
C GLU A 360 -27.58 88.25 -75.01
N GLU A 361 -26.29 88.60 -74.97
CA GLU A 361 -25.79 89.89 -75.45
C GLU A 361 -26.09 90.09 -76.95
N MET A 362 -25.93 89.04 -77.76
CA MET A 362 -26.28 89.05 -79.18
C MET A 362 -27.80 89.23 -79.38
N ARG A 363 -28.65 88.51 -78.64
CA ARG A 363 -30.11 88.70 -78.69
C ARG A 363 -30.52 90.12 -78.36
N LYS A 364 -30.02 90.69 -77.26
CA LYS A 364 -30.28 92.08 -76.87
C LYS A 364 -29.84 93.09 -77.93
N LYS A 365 -28.72 92.84 -78.63
CA LYS A 365 -28.29 93.67 -79.77
C LYS A 365 -29.22 93.56 -80.98
N THR A 366 -29.87 92.42 -81.18
CA THR A 366 -30.73 92.17 -82.34
C THR A 366 -32.14 92.72 -82.12
N GLU A 367 -32.62 92.76 -80.87
CA GLU A 367 -33.95 93.29 -80.50
C GLU A 367 -33.95 94.82 -80.26
N GLY A 368 -32.77 95.44 -80.13
CA GLY A 368 -32.61 96.89 -79.96
C GLY A 368 -32.34 97.68 -81.26
N MET A 369 -32.29 97.00 -82.40
CA MET A 369 -32.33 97.58 -83.75
C MET A 369 -33.71 97.33 -84.35
#